data_AF-A0A286PGG6-F1
#
_entry.id   AF-A0A286PGG6-F1
#
_cell.length_a   1.000
_cell.length_b   1.000
_cell.length_c   1.000
_cell.angle_alpha   90.00
_cell.angle_beta   90.00
_cell.angle_gamma   90.00
#
_symmetry.space_group_name_H-M   'P 1'
#
loop_
_entity.id
_entity.type
_entity.pdbx_description
1 polymer ?
#
loop_
_entity_poly.entity_id
_entity_poly.type
_entity_poly.pdbx_seq_one_letter_code
_entity_poly.pdbx_strand_id
1 'polypeptide(L)'
;MESELLDDQDYASVHQAMQLLSSRYLHALTLNARMEAWAEFVTSVEEGFDTTWAWEFDNDIADRDWLHDAWPILTERIRRLRKPELDALDDRFRAATAPIKPLGMSRSAMAEQARWWQFRSPLLVTGDPAEQMPPTWSPAPIHIQ
;
A
#
# COMPACT_ATOMS: atom_id res chain seq x y z
N MET A 1 -27.36 -9.40 -11.57
CA MET A 1 -25.91 -9.66 -11.44
C MET A 1 -25.80 -11.05 -10.84
N GLU A 2 -25.43 -12.04 -11.65
CA GLU A 2 -25.06 -13.34 -11.10
C GLU A 2 -23.84 -13.14 -10.22
N SER A 3 -23.97 -13.49 -8.94
CA SER A 3 -22.81 -13.69 -8.10
C SER A 3 -22.10 -14.92 -8.67
N GLU A 4 -21.07 -14.74 -9.51
CA GLU A 4 -20.14 -15.82 -9.82
C GLU A 4 -19.53 -16.27 -8.50
N LEU A 5 -20.04 -17.38 -7.96
CA LEU A 5 -19.48 -18.00 -6.78
C LEU A 5 -18.03 -18.42 -7.11
N LEU A 6 -17.10 -18.04 -6.24
CA LEU A 6 -15.70 -18.45 -6.34
C LEU A 6 -15.62 -19.98 -6.27
N ASP A 7 -14.74 -20.55 -7.10
CA ASP A 7 -14.51 -21.99 -7.13
C ASP A 7 -13.23 -22.39 -6.36
N ASP A 8 -12.96 -23.70 -6.29
CA ASP A 8 -11.80 -24.24 -5.59
C ASP A 8 -10.46 -23.72 -6.14
N GLN A 9 -10.38 -23.39 -7.43
CA GLN A 9 -9.15 -22.85 -8.02
C GLN A 9 -8.90 -21.42 -7.54
N ASP A 10 -9.96 -20.63 -7.39
CA ASP A 10 -9.87 -19.29 -6.83
C ASP A 10 -9.33 -19.33 -5.39
N TYR A 11 -9.91 -20.17 -4.53
CA TYR A 11 -9.45 -20.33 -3.14
C TYR A 11 -8.02 -20.89 -3.07
N ALA A 12 -7.68 -21.87 -3.92
CA ALA A 12 -6.33 -22.44 -3.98
C ALA A 12 -5.29 -21.39 -4.37
N SER A 13 -5.59 -20.49 -5.31
CA SER A 13 -4.67 -19.42 -5.71
C SER A 13 -4.38 -18.43 -4.57
N VAL A 14 -5.39 -18.07 -3.79
CA VAL A 14 -5.24 -17.21 -2.61
C VAL A 14 -4.40 -17.90 -1.55
N HIS A 15 -4.68 -19.18 -1.28
CA HIS A 15 -3.90 -19.98 -0.33
C HIS A 15 -2.44 -20.11 -0.76
N GLN A 16 -2.19 -20.36 -2.05
CA GLN A 16 -0.85 -20.45 -2.62
C GLN A 16 -0.09 -19.12 -2.47
N ALA A 17 -0.72 -17.98 -2.78
CA ALA A 17 -0.10 -16.66 -2.58
C ALA A 17 0.29 -16.44 -1.12
N MET A 18 -0.61 -16.78 -0.18
CA MET A 18 -0.34 -16.69 1.26
C MET A 18 0.87 -17.55 1.68
N GLN A 19 0.95 -18.81 1.24
CA GLN A 19 2.05 -19.72 1.57
C GLN A 19 3.40 -19.28 0.96
N LEU A 20 3.40 -18.85 -0.30
CA LEU A 20 4.63 -18.44 -0.98
C LEU A 20 5.22 -17.15 -0.40
N LEU A 21 4.37 -16.26 0.12
CA LEU A 21 4.78 -14.93 0.58
C LEU A 21 4.99 -14.85 2.10
N SER A 22 4.61 -15.86 2.88
CA SER A 22 4.66 -15.82 4.36
C SER A 22 6.06 -15.73 4.95
N SER A 23 7.09 -16.16 4.22
CA SER A 23 8.49 -16.06 4.69
C SER A 23 9.08 -14.67 4.46
N ARG A 24 8.55 -13.93 3.47
CA ARG A 24 9.03 -12.60 3.09
C ARG A 24 8.28 -11.49 3.82
N TYR A 25 6.97 -11.65 3.96
CA TYR A 25 6.11 -10.71 4.64
C TYR A 25 5.72 -11.35 5.96
N LEU A 26 6.19 -10.75 7.07
CA LEU A 26 5.84 -11.21 8.41
C LEU A 26 4.31 -11.31 8.49
N HIS A 27 3.82 -12.44 9.00
CA HIS A 27 2.41 -12.83 9.13
C HIS A 27 1.73 -13.39 7.85
N ALA A 28 1.19 -14.60 8.00
CA ALA A 28 0.35 -15.28 6.99
C ALA A 28 -1.07 -14.70 7.02
N LEU A 29 -1.21 -13.47 6.56
CA LEU A 29 -2.50 -12.82 6.37
C LEU A 29 -3.14 -13.25 5.05
N THR A 30 -4.48 -13.32 5.05
CA THR A 30 -5.25 -13.61 3.83
C THR A 30 -5.26 -12.41 2.88
N LEU A 31 -5.64 -12.63 1.61
CA LEU A 31 -5.83 -11.54 0.65
C LEU A 31 -6.77 -10.45 1.18
N ASN A 32 -7.89 -10.84 1.82
CA ASN A 32 -8.84 -9.88 2.37
C ASN A 32 -8.22 -9.05 3.51
N ALA A 33 -7.49 -9.70 4.42
CA ALA A 33 -6.81 -9.00 5.50
C ALA A 33 -5.74 -8.03 4.99
N ARG A 34 -5.03 -8.37 3.91
CA ARG A 34 -4.05 -7.46 3.27
C ARG A 34 -4.72 -6.29 2.54
N MET A 35 -5.88 -6.52 1.92
CA MET A 35 -6.70 -5.43 1.33
C MET A 35 -7.24 -4.49 2.41
N GLU A 36 -7.72 -5.04 3.53
CA GLU A 36 -8.23 -4.28 4.67
C GLU A 36 -7.11 -3.46 5.34
N ALA A 37 -5.95 -4.07 5.62
CA ALA A 37 -4.78 -3.37 6.16
C ALA A 37 -4.34 -2.23 5.24
N TRP A 38 -4.30 -2.46 3.91
CA TRP A 38 -4.01 -1.39 2.96
C TRP A 38 -5.07 -0.28 3.01
N ALA A 39 -6.35 -0.61 3.09
CA ALA A 39 -7.43 0.38 3.18
C ALA A 39 -7.38 1.22 4.47
N GLU A 40 -7.08 0.58 5.60
CA GLU A 40 -6.88 1.24 6.89
C GLU A 40 -5.69 2.19 6.85
N PHE A 41 -4.56 1.74 6.31
CA PHE A 41 -3.38 2.58 6.16
C PHE A 41 -3.62 3.77 5.22
N VAL A 42 -4.29 3.56 4.07
CA VAL A 42 -4.65 4.67 3.17
C VAL A 42 -5.53 5.70 3.88
N THR A 43 -6.47 5.24 4.71
CA THR A 43 -7.32 6.12 5.51
C THR A 43 -6.51 6.91 6.54
N SER A 44 -5.58 6.27 7.25
CA SER A 44 -4.64 6.94 8.17
C SER A 44 -3.82 8.03 7.46
N VAL A 45 -3.33 7.76 6.25
CA VAL A 45 -2.56 8.73 5.46
C VAL A 45 -3.43 9.90 4.97
N GLU A 46 -4.70 9.66 4.62
CA GLU A 46 -5.66 10.71 4.26
C GLU A 46 -6.03 11.61 5.44
N GLU A 47 -6.19 11.02 6.63
CA GLU A 47 -6.59 11.73 7.85
C GLU A 47 -5.44 12.45 8.56
N GLY A 48 -4.19 12.11 8.21
CA GLY A 48 -2.97 12.70 8.75
C GLY A 48 -2.15 11.67 9.52
N PHE A 49 -1.12 11.14 8.87
CA PHE A 49 -0.28 10.08 9.43
C PHE A 49 0.46 10.55 10.69
N ASP A 50 0.37 9.79 11.77
CA ASP A 50 1.00 10.12 13.07
C ASP A 50 2.53 10.04 12.97
N THR A 51 3.21 11.15 13.25
CA THR A 51 4.67 11.24 13.16
C THR A 51 5.41 10.32 14.14
N THR A 52 4.74 9.85 15.20
CA THR A 52 5.28 8.83 16.12
C THR A 52 5.73 7.58 15.35
N TRP A 53 5.03 7.25 14.27
CA TRP A 53 5.26 6.07 13.42
C TRP A 53 5.99 6.39 12.12
N ALA A 54 6.52 7.61 11.94
CA ALA A 54 7.11 8.04 10.67
C ALA A 54 8.27 7.13 10.18
N TRP A 55 9.04 6.56 11.12
CA TRP A 55 10.13 5.63 10.80
C TRP A 55 9.67 4.20 10.52
N GLU A 56 8.40 3.91 10.77
CA GLU A 56 7.76 2.61 10.52
C GLU A 56 6.83 2.65 9.29
N PHE A 57 6.71 3.80 8.62
CA PHE A 57 5.86 3.98 7.43
C PHE A 57 6.09 2.94 6.33
N ASP A 58 7.35 2.52 6.13
CA ASP A 58 7.70 1.49 5.14
C ASP A 58 7.16 0.09 5.52
N ASN A 59 6.91 -0.16 6.82
CA ASN A 59 6.31 -1.41 7.29
C ASN A 59 4.85 -1.51 6.85
N ASP A 60 4.08 -0.42 6.98
CA ASP A 60 2.67 -0.39 6.56
C ASP A 60 2.54 -0.43 5.02
N ILE A 61 3.50 0.17 4.31
CA ILE A 61 3.61 0.03 2.86
C ILE A 61 3.82 -1.45 2.45
N ALA A 62 4.39 -2.29 3.31
CA ALA A 62 4.65 -3.69 2.99
C ALA A 62 3.37 -4.48 2.65
N ASP A 63 2.19 -4.06 3.10
CA ASP A 63 0.91 -4.63 2.68
C ASP A 63 0.65 -4.43 1.19
N ARG A 64 0.95 -3.23 0.66
CA ARG A 64 0.82 -2.95 -0.77
C ARG A 64 1.84 -3.70 -1.60
N ASP A 65 3.03 -3.92 -1.04
CA ASP A 65 4.04 -4.77 -1.65
C ASP A 65 3.62 -6.24 -1.73
N TRP A 66 3.00 -6.76 -0.67
CA TRP A 66 2.43 -8.10 -0.66
C TRP A 66 1.35 -8.22 -1.74
N LEU A 67 0.43 -7.25 -1.83
CA LEU A 67 -0.63 -7.24 -2.84
C LEU A 67 -0.08 -7.26 -4.27
N HIS A 68 1.02 -6.54 -4.52
CA HIS A 68 1.72 -6.58 -5.81
C HIS A 68 2.28 -7.96 -6.13
N ASP A 69 2.94 -8.61 -5.16
CA ASP A 69 3.55 -9.92 -5.35
C ASP A 69 2.54 -11.06 -5.44
N ALA A 70 1.42 -10.93 -4.72
CA ALA A 70 0.31 -11.87 -4.79
C ALA A 70 -0.39 -11.81 -6.14
N TRP A 71 -0.52 -10.61 -6.73
CA TRP A 71 -1.29 -10.38 -7.96
C TRP A 71 -1.04 -11.39 -9.09
N PRO A 72 0.22 -11.67 -9.52
CA PRO A 72 0.47 -12.63 -10.59
C PRO A 72 0.17 -14.09 -10.23
N ILE A 73 -0.02 -14.42 -8.94
CA ILE A 73 -0.35 -15.77 -8.44
C ILE A 73 -1.86 -16.00 -8.48
N LEU A 74 -2.65 -14.94 -8.30
CA LEU A 74 -4.11 -15.00 -8.23
C LEU A 74 -4.73 -15.33 -9.60
N THR A 75 -5.82 -16.09 -9.57
CA THR A 75 -6.63 -16.35 -10.77
C THR A 75 -7.11 -15.04 -11.40
N GLU A 76 -7.39 -15.07 -12.71
CA GLU A 76 -7.96 -13.92 -13.42
C GLU A 76 -9.30 -13.48 -12.81
N ARG A 77 -10.11 -14.43 -12.30
CA ARG A 77 -11.40 -14.11 -11.67
C ARG A 77 -11.20 -13.30 -10.39
N ILE A 78 -10.31 -13.72 -9.49
CA ILE A 78 -9.99 -12.97 -8.27
C ILE A 78 -9.41 -11.59 -8.62
N ARG A 79 -8.46 -11.52 -9.56
CA ARG A 79 -7.90 -10.24 -10.01
C ARG A 79 -8.98 -9.31 -10.55
N ARG A 80 -9.89 -9.79 -11.41
CA ARG A 80 -11.00 -9.00 -11.95
C ARG A 80 -11.92 -8.47 -10.86
N LEU A 81 -12.24 -9.29 -9.85
CA LEU A 81 -13.13 -8.91 -8.76
C LEU A 81 -12.49 -7.89 -7.80
N ARG A 82 -11.19 -8.03 -7.51
CA ARG A 82 -10.47 -7.17 -6.56
C ARG A 82 -9.81 -5.94 -7.17
N LYS A 83 -9.57 -5.94 -8.48
CA LYS A 83 -8.89 -4.83 -9.17
C LYS A 83 -9.58 -3.47 -8.96
N PRO A 84 -10.90 -3.32 -9.09
CA PRO A 84 -11.54 -2.01 -8.90
C PRO A 84 -11.34 -1.46 -7.49
N GLU A 85 -11.38 -2.32 -6.48
CA GLU A 85 -11.14 -1.95 -5.08
C GLU A 85 -9.69 -1.52 -4.86
N LEU A 86 -8.71 -2.29 -5.35
CA LEU A 86 -7.30 -1.96 -5.23
C LEU A 86 -6.94 -0.67 -5.98
N ASP A 87 -7.47 -0.49 -7.20
CA ASP A 87 -7.23 0.72 -8.00
C ASP A 87 -7.79 1.97 -7.29
N ALA A 88 -8.97 1.87 -6.67
CA ALA A 88 -9.56 2.96 -5.90
C ALA A 88 -8.72 3.33 -4.67
N LEU A 89 -8.16 2.34 -3.96
CA LEU A 89 -7.24 2.58 -2.84
C LEU A 89 -5.93 3.21 -3.32
N ASP A 90 -5.38 2.75 -4.44
CA ASP A 90 -4.17 3.29 -5.05
C ASP A 90 -4.34 4.76 -5.46
N ASP A 91 -5.50 5.12 -6.04
CA ASP A 91 -5.81 6.50 -6.41
C ASP A 91 -5.98 7.41 -5.19
N ARG A 92 -6.64 6.92 -4.13
CA ARG A 92 -6.74 7.59 -2.82
C ARG A 92 -5.37 7.84 -2.21
N PHE A 93 -4.54 6.79 -2.10
CA PHE A 93 -3.17 6.90 -1.60
C PHE A 93 -2.35 7.91 -2.41
N ARG A 94 -2.46 7.85 -3.73
CA ARG A 94 -1.79 8.79 -4.64
C ARG A 94 -2.24 10.23 -4.44
N ALA A 95 -3.52 10.47 -4.13
CA ALA A 95 -4.04 11.80 -3.83
C ALA A 95 -3.56 12.32 -2.46
N ALA A 96 -3.41 11.44 -1.47
CA ALA A 96 -3.01 11.77 -0.10
C ALA A 96 -1.49 11.87 0.12
N THR A 97 -0.67 11.64 -0.91
CA THR A 97 0.78 11.57 -0.78
C THR A 97 1.49 12.40 -1.85
N ALA A 98 2.73 12.84 -1.57
CA ALA A 98 3.63 13.46 -2.55
C ALA A 98 4.77 12.51 -2.93
N PRO A 99 5.38 12.67 -4.12
CA PRO A 99 6.65 12.01 -4.42
C PRO A 99 7.73 12.45 -3.42
N ILE A 100 8.51 11.49 -2.92
CA ILE A 100 9.66 11.74 -2.04
C ILE A 100 10.75 12.56 -2.75
N LYS A 101 11.78 12.93 -1.98
CA LYS A 101 13.01 13.51 -2.52
C LYS A 101 13.58 12.58 -3.62
N PRO A 102 13.94 13.11 -4.80
CA PRO A 102 14.64 12.34 -5.83
C PRO A 102 15.88 11.62 -5.28
N LEU A 103 15.91 10.29 -5.37
CA LEU A 103 17.00 9.41 -4.95
C LEU A 103 17.82 8.94 -6.17
N GLY A 104 18.42 9.89 -6.89
CA GLY A 104 19.15 9.58 -8.13
C GLY A 104 18.25 9.21 -9.33
N MET A 105 16.92 9.34 -9.18
CA MET A 105 15.91 9.10 -10.20
C MET A 105 14.97 10.32 -10.29
N SER A 106 14.53 10.70 -11.50
CA SER A 106 13.54 11.77 -11.65
C SER A 106 12.19 11.37 -11.06
N ARG A 107 11.36 12.35 -10.67
CA ARG A 107 10.01 12.07 -10.17
C ARG A 107 9.13 11.33 -11.18
N SER A 108 9.31 11.59 -12.48
CA SER A 108 8.60 10.86 -13.54
C SER A 108 9.01 9.38 -13.57
N ALA A 109 10.31 9.10 -13.52
CA ALA A 109 10.80 7.73 -13.53
C ALA A 109 10.42 6.96 -12.25
N MET A 110 10.28 7.63 -11.11
CA MET A 110 9.74 7.04 -9.87
C MET A 110 8.27 6.65 -10.01
N ALA A 111 7.47 7.51 -10.63
CA ALA A 111 6.04 7.25 -10.87
C ALA A 111 5.80 6.09 -11.86
N GLU A 112 6.77 5.80 -12.73
CA GLU A 112 6.73 4.69 -13.68
C GLU A 112 7.23 3.36 -13.11
N GLN A 113 7.76 3.33 -11.88
CA GLN A 113 8.19 2.09 -11.24
C GLN A 113 7.00 1.17 -10.96
N ALA A 114 7.23 -0.15 -11.07
CA ALA A 114 6.22 -1.16 -10.73
C ALA A 114 5.69 -1.01 -9.28
N ARG A 115 6.56 -0.53 -8.37
CA ARG A 115 6.24 -0.21 -6.97
C ARG A 115 6.28 1.29 -6.70
N TRP A 116 5.60 2.07 -7.54
CA TRP A 116 5.58 3.54 -7.44
C TRP A 116 5.19 4.08 -6.05
N TRP A 117 4.40 3.34 -5.26
CA TRP A 117 3.99 3.72 -3.91
C TRP A 117 5.16 3.85 -2.92
N GLN A 118 6.25 3.09 -3.13
CA GLN A 118 7.49 3.16 -2.34
C GLN A 118 8.21 4.51 -2.44
N PHE A 119 7.86 5.31 -3.45
CA PHE A 119 8.49 6.61 -3.71
C PHE A 119 7.60 7.76 -3.26
N ARG A 120 6.79 7.55 -2.22
CA ARG A 120 5.84 8.54 -1.73
C ARG A 120 5.89 8.72 -0.23
N SER A 121 5.49 9.89 0.21
CA SER A 121 5.35 10.27 1.62
C SER A 121 4.01 10.98 1.84
N PRO A 122 3.43 10.91 3.06
CA PRO A 122 2.18 11.59 3.39
C PRO A 122 2.21 13.08 3.04
N LEU A 123 1.07 13.63 2.61
CA LEU A 123 0.89 15.08 2.50
C LEU A 123 0.54 15.71 3.85
N LEU A 124 -0.21 14.98 4.67
CA LEU A 124 -0.71 15.42 5.97
C LEU A 124 -0.12 14.52 7.06
N VAL A 125 0.25 15.14 8.18
CA VAL A 125 0.74 14.44 9.37
C VAL A 125 0.13 15.03 10.64
N THR A 126 -0.02 14.19 11.65
CA THR A 126 -0.40 14.56 13.03
C THR A 126 0.75 14.24 13.99
N GLY A 127 0.65 14.65 15.25
CA GLY A 127 1.71 14.44 16.24
C GLY A 127 2.56 15.70 16.49
N ASP A 128 3.72 15.54 17.12
CA ASP A 128 4.56 16.66 17.53
C ASP A 128 5.37 17.22 16.34
N PRO A 129 5.20 18.51 15.96
CA PRO A 129 6.01 19.14 14.91
C PRO A 129 7.52 19.18 15.18
N ALA A 130 7.96 18.94 16.41
CA ALA A 130 9.36 18.81 16.77
C ALA A 130 9.95 17.42 16.45
N GLU A 131 9.11 16.41 16.18
CA GLU A 131 9.58 15.08 15.82
C GLU A 131 10.31 15.07 14.47
N GLN A 132 11.44 14.38 14.44
CA GLN A 132 12.22 14.25 13.22
C GLN A 132 11.57 13.21 12.31
N MET A 133 11.12 13.68 11.15
CA MET A 133 10.62 12.83 10.07
C MET A 133 11.75 12.30 9.17
N PRO A 134 11.51 11.20 8.42
CA PRO A 134 12.45 10.69 7.43
C PRO A 134 12.91 11.79 6.46
N PRO A 135 14.24 11.94 6.20
CA PRO A 135 14.76 12.99 5.31
C PRO A 135 14.28 12.90 3.85
N THR A 136 13.73 11.75 3.46
CA THR A 136 13.15 11.49 2.14
C THR A 136 11.80 12.16 1.95
N TRP A 137 11.08 12.48 3.04
CA TRP A 137 9.77 13.15 3.01
C TRP A 137 9.94 14.62 2.61
N SER A 138 10.14 14.84 1.31
CA SER A 138 10.40 16.14 0.70
C SER A 138 9.59 16.28 -0.60
N PRO A 139 8.62 17.21 -0.69
CA PRO A 139 8.37 18.30 0.26
C PRO A 139 7.91 17.82 1.64
N ALA A 140 8.17 18.65 2.66
CA ALA A 140 7.75 18.35 4.03
C ALA A 140 6.21 18.26 4.09
N PRO A 141 5.65 17.27 4.80
CA PRO A 141 4.21 17.19 5.02
C PRO A 141 3.67 18.39 5.80
N ILE A 142 2.37 18.61 5.71
CA ILE A 142 1.64 19.65 6.45
C ILE A 142 1.18 19.04 7.78
N HIS A 143 1.56 19.65 8.90
CA HIS A 143 1.02 19.29 10.20
C HIS A 143 -0.42 19.79 10.35
N ILE A 144 -1.31 18.90 10.76
CA ILE A 144 -2.71 19.19 11.09
C ILE A 144 -2.98 18.84 12.56
N GLN A 145 -4.00 19.50 13.13
CA GLN A 145 -4.35 19.42 14.56
C GLN A 145 -5.40 18.37 14.84
#